data_AF-A0AAD0B3S5-F1
#
_entry.id   AF-A0AAD0B3S5-F1
#
_cell.length_a   1.000
_cell.length_b   1.000
_cell.length_c   1.000
_cell.angle_alpha   90.00
_cell.angle_beta   90.00
_cell.angle_gamma   90.00
#
_symmetry.space_group_name_H-M   'P 1'
#
loop_
_entity.id
_entity.type
_entity.pdbx_description
1 polymer ?
#
loop_
_entity_poly.entity_id
_entity_poly.type
_entity_poly.pdbx_seq_one_letter_code
_entity_poly.pdbx_strand_id
1 'polypeptide(L)'
;MTRERGVVLLLALVLSLLLGVLSTSALRAAAVETQMVGLFKEGQLAFEQAEATLAVGKQSIVQAPPPPCEVCLPPEQPHRLAGAWQAGPEGFFQVQNLGTTQRAVAIPMGRPVTVFRVTAVSQRSHPRQAVEAVYANDGGELVRMAWRQRFRGD
;
A
#
# COMPACT_ATOMS: atom_id res chain seq x y z
N MET A 1 -56.11 -39.21 -17.17
CA MET A 1 -54.79 -39.38 -16.51
C MET A 1 -53.63 -38.67 -17.21
N THR A 2 -53.75 -38.22 -18.47
CA THR A 2 -52.68 -37.50 -19.20
C THR A 2 -52.54 -36.02 -18.83
N ARG A 3 -53.64 -35.34 -18.44
CA ARG A 3 -53.65 -33.92 -18.07
C ARG A 3 -52.85 -33.60 -16.80
N GLU A 4 -52.92 -34.45 -15.78
CA GLU A 4 -52.20 -34.25 -14.51
C GLU A 4 -50.68 -34.43 -14.66
N ARG A 5 -50.25 -35.36 -15.53
CA ARG A 5 -48.83 -35.57 -15.82
C ARG A 5 -48.16 -34.34 -16.46
N GLY A 6 -48.89 -33.63 -17.33
CA GLY A 6 -48.40 -32.38 -17.94
C GLY A 6 -48.24 -31.24 -16.93
N VAL A 7 -49.18 -31.11 -16.00
CA VAL A 7 -49.12 -30.08 -14.94
C VAL A 7 -47.96 -30.34 -13.98
N VAL A 8 -47.74 -31.60 -13.57
CA VAL A 8 -46.61 -31.97 -12.70
C VAL A 8 -45.27 -31.67 -13.37
N LEU A 9 -45.13 -31.97 -14.67
CA LEU A 9 -43.90 -31.70 -15.41
C LEU A 9 -43.63 -30.19 -15.55
N LEU A 10 -44.66 -29.40 -15.84
CA LEU A 10 -44.54 -27.94 -15.91
C LEU A 10 -44.12 -27.36 -14.57
N LEU A 11 -44.74 -27.82 -13.47
CA LEU A 11 -44.43 -27.34 -12.13
C LEU A 11 -42.99 -27.72 -11.73
N ALA A 12 -42.56 -28.95 -12.01
CA ALA A 12 -41.17 -29.36 -11.81
C ALA A 12 -40.20 -28.49 -12.61
N LEU A 13 -40.50 -28.20 -13.88
CA LEU A 13 -39.67 -27.37 -14.74
C LEU A 13 -39.58 -25.92 -14.26
N VAL A 14 -40.70 -25.33 -13.83
CA VAL A 14 -40.72 -23.98 -13.26
C VAL A 14 -39.90 -23.94 -11.97
N LEU A 15 -40.08 -24.91 -11.08
CA LEU A 15 -39.28 -24.99 -9.85
C LEU A 15 -37.79 -25.14 -10.17
N SER A 16 -37.41 -26.04 -11.07
CA SER A 16 -36.02 -26.21 -11.51
C SER A 16 -35.44 -24.93 -12.11
N LEU A 17 -36.22 -24.18 -12.89
CA LEU A 17 -35.79 -22.91 -13.46
C LEU A 17 -35.56 -21.86 -12.37
N LEU A 18 -36.48 -21.73 -11.42
CA LEU A 18 -36.34 -20.81 -10.29
C LEU A 18 -35.12 -21.16 -9.42
N LEU A 19 -34.91 -22.45 -9.11
CA LEU A 19 -33.73 -22.96 -8.42
C LEU A 19 -32.44 -22.63 -9.18
N GLY A 20 -32.44 -22.79 -10.51
CA GLY A 20 -31.32 -22.43 -11.38
C GLY A 20 -30.98 -20.95 -11.33
N VAL A 21 -32.00 -20.08 -11.40
CA VAL A 21 -31.82 -18.62 -11.28
C VAL A 21 -31.27 -18.23 -9.91
N LEU A 22 -31.83 -18.77 -8.83
CA LEU A 22 -31.37 -18.49 -7.45
C LEU A 22 -29.93 -18.95 -7.24
N SER A 23 -29.59 -20.16 -7.69
CA SER A 23 -28.23 -20.71 -7.58
C SER A 23 -27.22 -19.86 -8.37
N THR A 24 -27.59 -19.47 -9.59
CA THR A 24 -26.74 -18.61 -10.43
C THR A 24 -26.54 -17.23 -9.80
N SER A 25 -27.59 -16.65 -9.22
CA SER A 25 -27.50 -15.37 -8.52
C SER A 25 -26.56 -15.45 -7.31
N ALA A 26 -26.67 -16.52 -6.50
CA ALA A 26 -25.81 -16.73 -5.35
C ALA A 26 -24.34 -16.91 -5.76
N LEU A 27 -24.06 -17.70 -6.81
CA LEU A 27 -22.70 -17.88 -7.32
C LEU A 27 -22.09 -16.58 -7.86
N ARG A 28 -22.88 -15.75 -8.54
CA ARG A 28 -22.42 -14.44 -9.01
C ARG A 28 -22.03 -13.52 -7.86
N ALA A 29 -22.84 -13.50 -6.80
CA ALA A 29 -22.53 -12.71 -5.61
C ALA A 29 -21.21 -13.17 -4.96
N ALA A 30 -21.05 -14.48 -4.76
CA ALA A 30 -19.82 -15.05 -4.20
C ALA A 30 -18.57 -14.78 -5.07
N ALA A 31 -18.71 -14.82 -6.40
CA ALA A 31 -17.61 -14.52 -7.31
C ALA A 31 -17.15 -13.06 -7.20
N VAL A 32 -18.09 -12.11 -7.13
CA VAL A 32 -17.79 -10.68 -6.96
C VAL A 32 -17.11 -10.43 -5.61
N GLU A 33 -17.62 -11.05 -4.54
CA GLU A 33 -17.02 -10.94 -3.21
C GLU A 33 -15.58 -11.50 -3.18
N THR A 34 -15.36 -12.66 -3.79
CA THR A 34 -14.04 -13.28 -3.90
C THR A 34 -13.05 -12.38 -4.64
N GLN A 35 -13.48 -11.73 -5.72
CA GLN A 35 -12.65 -10.79 -6.46
C GLN A 35 -12.27 -9.57 -5.61
N MET A 36 -13.22 -8.99 -4.86
CA MET A 36 -12.95 -7.85 -3.98
C MET A 36 -11.96 -8.21 -2.87
N VAL A 37 -12.15 -9.38 -2.23
CA VAL A 37 -11.22 -9.90 -1.21
C VAL A 37 -9.82 -10.13 -1.81
N GLY A 38 -9.75 -10.64 -3.04
CA GLY A 38 -8.50 -10.83 -3.77
C GLY A 38 -7.73 -9.50 -3.96
N LEU A 39 -8.41 -8.48 -4.47
CA LEU A 39 -7.82 -7.15 -4.67
C LEU A 39 -7.36 -6.51 -3.36
N PHE A 40 -8.16 -6.66 -2.29
CA PHE A 40 -7.78 -6.16 -0.97
C PHE A 40 -6.52 -6.86 -0.44
N LYS A 41 -6.46 -8.19 -0.54
CA LYS A 41 -5.30 -8.98 -0.12
C LYS A 41 -4.03 -8.62 -0.88
N GLU A 42 -4.13 -8.43 -2.20
CA GLU A 42 -3.00 -7.99 -3.02
C GLU A 42 -2.53 -6.58 -2.63
N GLY A 43 -3.48 -5.67 -2.36
CA GLY A 43 -3.19 -4.32 -1.88
C GLY A 43 -2.47 -4.32 -0.53
N GLN A 44 -2.92 -5.15 0.41
CA GLN A 44 -2.30 -5.31 1.72
C GLN A 44 -0.88 -5.86 1.60
N LEU A 45 -0.68 -6.92 0.81
CA LEU A 45 0.66 -7.48 0.59
C LEU A 45 1.60 -6.43 0.01
N ALA A 46 1.16 -5.65 -0.98
CA ALA A 46 1.97 -4.57 -1.53
C ALA A 46 2.27 -3.48 -0.48
N PHE A 47 1.33 -3.17 0.43
CA PHE A 47 1.57 -2.22 1.52
C PHE A 47 2.62 -2.74 2.50
N GLU A 48 2.53 -4.02 2.89
CA GLU A 48 3.52 -4.67 3.76
C GLU A 48 4.92 -4.66 3.12
N GLN A 49 5.02 -4.90 1.80
CA GLN A 49 6.28 -4.77 1.05
C GLN A 49 6.84 -3.34 1.07
N ALA A 50 5.97 -2.33 0.95
CA ALA A 50 6.39 -0.93 1.02
C ALA A 50 6.89 -0.55 2.42
N GLU A 51 6.23 -1.00 3.50
CA GLU A 51 6.69 -0.79 4.88
C GLU A 51 8.00 -1.55 5.18
N ALA A 52 8.17 -2.77 4.69
CA ALA A 52 9.44 -3.50 4.79
C ALA A 52 10.57 -2.74 4.07
N THR A 53 10.28 -2.21 2.89
CA THR A 53 11.22 -1.37 2.13
C THR A 53 11.51 -0.04 2.84
N LEU A 54 10.52 0.54 3.53
CA LEU A 54 10.70 1.74 4.35
C LEU A 54 11.66 1.49 5.51
N ALA A 55 11.62 0.30 6.12
CA ALA A 55 12.57 -0.10 7.15
C ALA A 55 14.01 -0.21 6.59
N VAL A 56 14.18 -0.72 5.37
CA VAL A 56 15.48 -0.74 4.68
C VAL A 56 16.00 0.68 4.43
N GLY A 57 15.14 1.59 3.92
CA GLY A 57 15.51 2.99 3.72
C GLY A 57 15.80 3.75 5.03
N LYS A 58 15.13 3.39 6.12
CA LYS A 58 15.48 3.89 7.48
C LYS A 58 16.90 3.45 7.85
N GLN A 59 17.25 2.18 7.60
CA GLN A 59 18.57 1.65 7.94
C GLN A 59 19.68 2.26 7.08
N SER A 60 19.41 2.59 5.81
CA SER A 60 20.39 3.23 4.95
C SER A 60 20.80 4.62 5.44
N ILE A 61 19.92 5.35 6.14
CA ILE A 61 20.27 6.63 6.79
C ILE A 61 21.39 6.46 7.82
N VAL A 62 21.36 5.36 8.58
CA VAL A 62 22.37 5.10 9.62
C VAL A 62 23.71 4.68 8.99
N GLN A 63 23.65 3.94 7.88
CA GLN A 63 24.85 3.45 7.19
C GLN A 63 25.55 4.54 6.37
N ALA A 64 24.79 5.31 5.61
CA ALA A 64 25.30 6.33 4.69
C ALA A 64 24.25 7.44 4.51
N PRO A 65 24.17 8.40 5.44
CA PRO A 65 23.20 9.49 5.33
C PRO A 65 23.49 10.35 4.10
N PRO A 66 22.48 10.67 3.26
CA PRO A 66 22.71 11.52 2.10
C PRO A 66 23.00 12.97 2.53
N PRO A 67 23.66 13.76 1.66
CA PRO A 67 23.84 15.18 1.90
C PRO A 67 22.47 15.90 1.99
N PRO A 68 22.39 17.03 2.71
CA PRO A 68 21.18 17.87 2.73
C PRO A 68 20.68 18.18 1.32
N CYS A 69 19.38 18.06 1.09
CA CYS A 69 18.79 18.45 -0.19
C CYS A 69 18.74 19.98 -0.31
N GLU A 70 19.04 20.49 -1.51
CA GLU A 70 18.84 21.90 -1.85
C GLU A 70 17.36 22.21 -2.09
N VAL A 71 16.68 21.34 -2.84
CA VAL A 71 15.24 21.40 -3.11
C VAL A 71 14.59 20.10 -2.65
N CYS A 72 13.92 20.15 -1.50
CA CYS A 72 13.39 18.98 -0.80
C CYS A 72 11.94 18.65 -1.17
N LEU A 73 11.61 18.73 -2.47
CA LEU A 73 10.29 18.35 -2.96
C LEU A 73 10.08 16.84 -2.77
N PRO A 74 8.89 16.41 -2.31
CA PRO A 74 8.54 15.00 -2.34
C PRO A 74 8.63 14.46 -3.78
N PRO A 75 8.93 13.16 -3.98
CA PRO A 75 8.90 12.58 -5.31
C PRO A 75 7.50 12.72 -5.90
N GLU A 76 7.38 13.26 -7.12
CA GLU A 76 6.08 13.54 -7.75
C GLU A 76 5.33 12.27 -8.17
N GLN A 77 6.06 11.24 -8.62
CA GLN A 77 5.45 10.03 -9.18
C GLN A 77 6.11 8.78 -8.61
N PRO A 78 5.97 8.52 -7.29
CA PRO A 78 6.65 7.40 -6.62
C PRO A 78 6.23 6.06 -7.21
N HIS A 79 4.97 5.92 -7.61
CA HIS A 79 4.46 4.72 -8.28
C HIS A 79 5.14 4.41 -9.62
N ARG A 80 5.70 5.41 -10.30
CA ARG A 80 6.45 5.24 -11.55
C ARG A 80 7.96 5.14 -11.34
N LEU A 81 8.44 5.24 -10.10
CA LEU A 81 9.85 5.27 -9.76
C LEU A 81 10.62 6.34 -10.57
N ALA A 82 9.99 7.51 -10.78
CA ALA A 82 10.66 8.63 -11.43
C ALA A 82 11.70 9.24 -10.47
N GLY A 83 12.91 9.48 -10.96
CA GLY A 83 14.04 9.99 -10.17
C GLY A 83 15.04 8.91 -9.76
N ALA A 84 15.84 9.19 -8.73
CA ALA A 84 16.90 8.31 -8.27
C ALA A 84 16.40 7.40 -7.12
N TRP A 85 16.04 6.16 -7.48
CA TRP A 85 15.58 5.14 -6.54
C TRP A 85 16.67 4.12 -6.26
N GLN A 86 16.73 3.65 -5.02
CA GLN A 86 17.57 2.56 -4.58
C GLN A 86 16.73 1.29 -4.47
N ALA A 87 17.30 0.15 -4.86
CA ALA A 87 16.62 -1.14 -4.74
C ALA A 87 16.79 -1.73 -3.34
N GLY A 88 15.70 -2.26 -2.79
CA GLY A 88 15.68 -3.14 -1.63
C GLY A 88 15.10 -4.52 -1.99
N PRO A 89 15.07 -5.47 -1.06
CA PRO A 89 14.57 -6.83 -1.33
C PRO A 89 13.09 -6.84 -1.75
N GLU A 90 12.27 -6.04 -1.08
CA GLU A 90 10.82 -6.00 -1.24
C GLU A 90 10.32 -4.77 -2.02
N GLY A 91 11.22 -3.99 -2.61
CA GLY A 91 10.82 -2.75 -3.27
C GLY A 91 11.94 -1.77 -3.57
N PHE A 92 11.56 -0.50 -3.66
CA PHE A 92 12.44 0.61 -4.00
C PHE A 92 12.26 1.74 -3.00
N PHE A 93 13.34 2.43 -2.64
CA PHE A 93 13.26 3.56 -1.72
C PHE A 93 14.10 4.74 -2.19
N GLN A 94 13.75 5.92 -1.67
CA GLN A 94 14.53 7.14 -1.80
C GLN A 94 14.63 7.79 -0.43
N VAL A 95 15.81 8.34 -0.12
CA VAL A 95 16.08 9.07 1.12
C VAL A 95 16.45 10.51 0.78
N GLN A 96 15.82 11.46 1.45
CA GLN A 96 16.13 12.89 1.38
C GLN A 96 16.49 13.40 2.77
N ASN A 97 17.62 14.11 2.90
CA ASN A 97 17.99 14.80 4.13
C ASN A 97 17.40 16.21 4.11
N LEU A 98 16.37 16.45 4.91
CA LEU A 98 15.61 17.71 4.97
C LEU A 98 16.32 18.82 5.77
N GLY A 99 17.50 18.53 6.32
CA GLY A 99 18.28 19.47 7.14
C GLY A 99 18.00 19.34 8.63
N THR A 100 18.42 20.35 9.40
CA THR A 100 18.36 20.35 10.86
C THR A 100 17.18 21.16 11.39
N THR A 101 16.63 20.74 12.52
CA THR A 101 15.56 21.46 13.23
C THR A 101 15.72 21.29 14.74
N GLN A 102 15.20 22.26 15.50
CA GLN A 102 15.09 22.18 16.97
C GLN A 102 13.63 21.95 17.43
N ARG A 103 12.73 21.70 16.46
CA ARG A 103 11.27 21.60 16.66
C ARG A 103 10.71 20.28 16.13
N ALA A 104 11.50 19.21 16.21
CA ALA A 104 11.02 17.89 15.81
C ALA A 104 9.99 17.35 16.81
N VAL A 105 8.88 16.84 16.30
CA VAL A 105 7.88 16.10 17.08
C VAL A 105 8.55 14.90 17.74
N ALA A 106 8.13 14.58 18.97
CA ALA A 106 8.69 13.50 19.80
C ALA A 106 10.15 13.70 20.26
N ILE A 107 10.75 14.87 19.99
CA ILE A 107 12.07 15.26 20.52
C ILE A 107 11.89 16.48 21.45
N PRO A 108 12.58 16.54 22.61
CA PRO A 108 12.55 17.73 23.47
C PRO A 108 12.92 19.01 22.71
N MET A 109 12.19 20.10 22.99
CA MET A 109 12.44 21.39 22.33
C MET A 109 13.87 21.90 22.57
N GLY A 110 14.44 22.58 21.58
CA GLY A 110 15.78 23.17 21.66
C GLY A 110 16.92 22.18 21.40
N ARG A 111 16.64 20.87 21.27
CA ARG A 111 17.64 19.90 20.83
C ARG A 111 17.72 19.88 19.30
N PRO A 112 18.88 20.20 18.70
CA PRO A 112 19.05 20.12 17.25
C PRO A 112 19.09 18.65 16.80
N VAL A 113 18.26 18.32 15.81
CA VAL A 113 18.20 16.99 15.17
C VAL A 113 18.20 17.13 13.66
N THR A 114 18.70 16.11 12.96
CA THR A 114 18.63 16.06 11.49
C THR A 114 17.39 15.29 11.07
N VAL A 115 16.64 15.81 10.11
CA VAL A 115 15.39 15.22 9.65
C VAL A 115 15.57 14.60 8.28
N PHE A 116 15.07 13.38 8.12
CA PHE A 116 15.12 12.64 6.87
C PHE A 116 13.72 12.25 6.42
N ARG A 117 13.46 12.30 5.12
CA ARG A 117 12.29 11.69 4.49
C ARG A 117 12.73 10.41 3.80
N VAL A 118 12.02 9.33 4.06
CA VAL A 118 12.14 8.08 3.31
C VAL A 118 10.83 7.88 2.56
N THR A 119 10.91 7.71 1.25
CA THR A 119 9.79 7.27 0.41
C THR A 119 10.09 5.85 -0.03
N ALA A 120 9.19 4.91 0.22
CA ALA A 120 9.34 3.50 -0.09
C ALA A 120 8.17 3.04 -0.95
N VAL A 121 8.47 2.17 -1.90
CA VAL A 121 7.54 1.68 -2.92
C VAL A 121 7.66 0.17 -3.01
N SER A 122 6.53 -0.54 -3.01
CA SER A 122 6.49 -1.99 -3.13
C SER A 122 7.10 -2.50 -4.44
N GLN A 123 7.69 -3.70 -4.43
CA GLN A 123 8.23 -4.34 -5.63
C GLN A 123 7.15 -4.57 -6.70
N ARG A 124 5.96 -5.03 -6.30
CA ARG A 124 4.84 -5.26 -7.22
C ARG A 124 4.46 -3.99 -7.96
N SER A 125 4.12 -4.14 -9.24
CA SER A 125 3.70 -3.03 -10.11
C SER A 125 2.19 -2.78 -10.07
N HIS A 126 1.39 -3.81 -9.78
CA HIS A 126 -0.06 -3.74 -9.66
C HIS A 126 -0.57 -4.75 -8.60
N PRO A 127 -1.24 -4.31 -7.53
CA PRO A 127 -1.24 -2.94 -7.02
C PRO A 127 0.15 -2.54 -6.52
N ARG A 128 0.59 -1.32 -6.85
CA ARG A 128 1.82 -0.73 -6.27
C ARG A 128 1.43 0.21 -5.13
N GLN A 129 2.09 0.05 -4.00
CA GLN A 129 1.89 0.89 -2.83
C GLN A 129 3.12 1.75 -2.59
N ALA A 130 2.90 2.98 -2.15
CA ALA A 130 3.95 3.92 -1.80
C ALA A 130 3.67 4.48 -0.40
N VAL A 131 4.67 4.43 0.47
CA VAL A 131 4.61 4.94 1.84
C VAL A 131 5.75 5.92 2.03
N GLU A 132 5.46 7.06 2.63
CA GLU A 132 6.43 8.09 2.94
C GLU A 132 6.45 8.30 4.46
N ALA A 133 7.65 8.33 5.05
CA ALA A 133 7.81 8.64 6.46
C ALA A 133 8.95 9.64 6.68
N VAL A 134 8.79 10.44 7.72
CA VAL A 134 9.77 11.43 8.16
C VAL A 134 10.34 10.99 9.49
N TYR A 135 11.66 10.97 9.59
CA TYR A 135 12.40 10.53 10.77
C TYR A 135 13.30 11.65 11.28
N ALA A 136 13.36 11.83 12.60
CA ALA A 136 14.38 12.63 13.26
C ALA A 136 15.54 11.74 13.72
N ASN A 137 16.77 12.20 13.53
CA ASN A 137 17.99 11.60 14.07
C ASN A 137 18.64 12.58 15.05
N ASP A 138 18.74 12.18 16.32
CA ASP A 138 19.37 12.98 17.38
C ASP A 138 20.79 12.52 17.74
N GLY A 139 21.44 11.74 16.87
CA GLY A 139 22.80 11.23 17.06
C GLY A 139 22.87 9.75 17.41
N GLY A 140 21.74 9.04 17.39
CA GLY A 140 21.71 7.59 17.56
C GLY A 140 20.49 6.95 16.92
N GLU A 141 19.30 7.22 17.47
CA GLU A 141 18.08 6.54 17.05
C GLU A 141 17.24 7.40 16.08
N LEU A 142 16.75 6.76 15.02
CA LEU A 142 15.79 7.36 14.11
C LEU A 142 14.37 7.20 14.65
N VAL A 143 13.78 8.31 15.10
CA VAL A 143 12.42 8.40 15.61
C VAL A 143 11.47 8.81 14.48
N ARG A 144 10.43 8.00 14.21
CA ARG A 144 9.41 8.32 13.18
C ARG A 144 8.54 9.47 13.69
N MET A 145 8.61 10.62 13.03
CA MET A 145 7.84 11.82 13.38
C MET A 145 6.44 11.83 12.75
N ALA A 146 6.36 11.38 11.50
CA ALA A 146 5.13 11.35 10.72
C ALA A 146 5.25 10.30 9.60
N TRP A 147 4.12 9.85 9.09
CA TRP A 147 4.04 9.00 7.91
C TRP A 147 2.74 9.23 7.16
N ARG A 148 2.72 8.84 5.88
CA ARG A 148 1.53 8.80 5.04
C ARG A 148 1.66 7.75 3.96
N GLN A 149 0.53 7.24 3.50
CA GLN A 149 0.44 6.50 2.25
C GLN A 149 0.28 7.49 1.09
N ARG A 150 0.95 7.25 -0.03
CA ARG A 150 0.85 8.04 -1.27
C ARG A 150 0.00 7.27 -2.27
N PHE A 151 -1.13 7.83 -2.67
CA PHE A 151 -1.99 7.21 -3.67
C PHE A 151 -1.50 7.56 -5.09
N ARG A 152 -1.92 6.76 -6.07
CA ARG A 152 -1.54 6.98 -7.46
C ARG A 152 -2.18 8.27 -7.97
N GLY A 153 -1.36 9.29 -8.23
CA GLY A 153 -1.81 10.61 -8.68
C GLY A 153 -1.42 11.75 -7.74
N ASP A 154 -0.95 11.44 -6.52
CA ASP A 154 -0.32 12.38 -5.58
C ASP A 154 1.15 12.63 -5.92
#